data_AF-C7GER7-F1
#
_entry.id   AF-C7GER7-F1
#
_cell.length_a   1.000
_cell.length_b   1.000
_cell.length_c   1.000
_cell.angle_alpha   90.00
_cell.angle_beta   90.00
_cell.angle_gamma   90.00
#
_symmetry.space_group_name_H-M   'P 1'
#
loop_
_entity.id
_entity.type
_entity.pdbx_description
1 polymer ?
#
loop_
_entity_poly.entity_id
_entity_poly.type
_entity_poly.pdbx_seq_one_letter_code
_entity_poly.pdbx_strand_id
1 'polypeptide(L)'
;MYSAKSLKAEEFISDEEIRETLAYADANKDNVALIDEIIEKAKLRKGLNHREASVLLACEIPEKIQEVYALAEQIKKDFYGNRIVLFAPLYLSNYCVNG
;
A
#
# COMPACT_ATOMS: atom_id res chain seq x y z
N MET A 1 6.24 -17.28 -14.08
CA MET A 1 6.95 -17.23 -12.79
C MET A 1 7.08 -15.77 -12.42
N TYR A 2 6.59 -15.37 -11.25
CA TYR A 2 6.55 -13.96 -10.81
C TYR A 2 7.97 -13.37 -10.69
N SER A 3 8.13 -12.13 -11.18
CA SER A 3 9.37 -11.37 -11.11
C SER A 3 9.06 -9.89 -10.84
N ALA A 4 9.19 -9.46 -9.59
CA ALA A 4 8.90 -8.09 -9.15
C ALA A 4 9.67 -6.98 -9.91
N LYS A 5 10.80 -7.33 -10.54
CA LYS A 5 11.67 -6.39 -11.28
C LYS A 5 11.54 -6.52 -12.79
N SER A 6 10.59 -7.30 -13.30
CA SER A 6 10.37 -7.43 -14.73
C SER A 6 9.90 -6.11 -15.35
N LEU A 7 10.24 -5.91 -16.63
CA LEU A 7 9.73 -4.81 -17.44
C LEU A 7 8.41 -5.18 -18.16
N LYS A 8 7.95 -6.42 -18.06
CA LYS A 8 6.70 -6.91 -18.66
C LYS A 8 5.63 -7.08 -17.60
N ALA A 9 4.47 -6.48 -17.83
CA ALA A 9 3.37 -6.42 -16.86
C ALA A 9 2.93 -7.82 -16.40
N GLU A 10 2.84 -8.77 -17.33
CA GLU A 10 2.38 -10.13 -17.08
C GLU A 10 3.36 -10.94 -16.21
N GLU A 11 4.58 -10.44 -16.03
CA GLU A 11 5.62 -11.09 -15.24
C GLU A 11 5.72 -10.50 -13.82
N PHE A 12 5.34 -9.22 -13.60
CA PHE A 12 5.33 -8.59 -12.28
C PHE A 12 3.92 -8.35 -11.69
N ILE A 13 2.85 -8.52 -12.49
CA ILE A 13 1.45 -8.57 -12.04
C ILE A 13 0.96 -10.00 -12.25
N SER A 14 1.08 -10.82 -11.20
CA SER A 14 0.68 -12.23 -11.21
C SER A 14 -0.53 -12.45 -10.30
N ASP A 15 -1.62 -13.01 -10.84
CA ASP A 15 -2.84 -13.34 -10.07
C ASP A 15 -2.53 -14.33 -8.94
N GLU A 16 -1.68 -15.32 -9.20
CA GLU A 16 -1.23 -16.30 -8.21
C GLU A 16 -0.51 -15.60 -7.03
N GLU A 17 0.46 -14.71 -7.32
CA GLU A 17 1.19 -13.96 -6.28
C GLU A 17 0.25 -13.05 -5.47
N ILE A 18 -0.74 -12.44 -6.12
CA ILE A 18 -1.74 -11.59 -5.47
C ILE A 18 -2.60 -12.44 -4.52
N ARG A 19 -3.12 -13.58 -4.98
CA ARG A 19 -3.95 -14.47 -4.15
C ARG A 19 -3.18 -15.00 -2.94
N GLU A 20 -1.93 -15.41 -3.14
CA GLU A 20 -1.07 -15.82 -2.04
C GLU A 20 -0.78 -14.68 -1.06
N THR A 21 -0.58 -13.45 -1.57
CA THR A 21 -0.36 -12.27 -0.74
C THR A 21 -1.59 -11.95 0.12
N LEU A 22 -2.79 -12.02 -0.46
CA LEU A 22 -4.05 -11.82 0.26
C LEU A 22 -4.28 -12.92 1.31
N ALA A 23 -4.08 -14.18 0.96
CA ALA A 23 -4.20 -15.30 1.91
C ALA A 23 -3.19 -15.18 3.07
N TYR A 24 -1.96 -14.74 2.78
CA TYR A 24 -0.96 -14.45 3.81
C TYR A 24 -1.40 -13.31 4.73
N ALA A 25 -1.98 -12.25 4.18
CA ALA A 25 -2.50 -11.13 4.95
C ALA A 25 -3.69 -11.54 5.83
N ASP A 26 -4.66 -12.29 5.29
CA ASP A 26 -5.80 -12.81 6.04
C ASP A 26 -5.37 -13.70 7.21
N ALA A 27 -4.34 -14.54 7.01
CA ALA A 27 -3.78 -15.37 8.07
C ALA A 27 -3.04 -14.58 9.16
N ASN A 28 -2.65 -13.33 8.88
CA ASN A 28 -1.84 -12.49 9.77
C ASN A 28 -2.51 -11.18 10.21
N LYS A 29 -3.78 -10.95 9.84
CA LYS A 29 -4.50 -9.71 10.14
C LYS A 29 -4.59 -9.36 11.64
N ASP A 30 -4.52 -10.39 12.49
CA ASP A 30 -4.56 -10.29 13.95
C ASP A 30 -3.17 -10.54 14.59
N ASN A 31 -2.12 -10.71 13.79
CA ASN A 31 -0.76 -10.99 14.25
C ASN A 31 -0.07 -9.68 14.66
N VAL A 32 -0.33 -9.24 15.89
CA VAL A 32 0.18 -7.98 16.46
C VAL A 32 1.71 -7.85 16.34
N ALA A 33 2.45 -8.93 16.59
CA ALA A 33 3.91 -8.89 16.55
C ALA A 33 4.44 -8.60 15.13
N LEU A 34 3.84 -9.24 14.11
CA LEU A 34 4.19 -8.98 12.71
C LEU A 34 3.78 -7.57 12.28
N ILE A 35 2.57 -7.14 12.65
CA ILE A 35 2.08 -5.79 12.35
C ILE A 35 3.05 -4.74 12.92
N ASP A 36 3.52 -4.95 14.15
CA ASP A 36 4.48 -4.05 14.81
C ASP A 36 5.82 -4.02 14.09
N GLU A 37 6.34 -5.17 13.66
CA GLU A 37 7.55 -5.25 12.86
C GLU A 37 7.42 -4.45 11.54
N ILE A 38 6.27 -4.59 10.87
CA ILE A 38 6.00 -3.87 9.62
C ILE A 38 5.90 -2.36 9.85
N ILE A 39 5.23 -1.93 10.92
CA ILE A 39 5.12 -0.51 11.29
C ILE A 39 6.50 0.06 11.64
N GLU A 40 7.34 -0.67 12.40
CA GLU A 40 8.72 -0.27 12.69
C GLU A 40 9.57 -0.15 11.42
N LYS A 41 9.42 -1.09 10.49
CA LYS A 41 10.07 -0.99 9.18
C LYS A 41 9.60 0.26 8.42
N ALA A 42 8.31 0.58 8.45
CA ALA A 42 7.76 1.76 7.79
C ALA A 42 8.33 3.07 8.38
N LYS A 43 8.62 3.11 9.70
CA LYS A 43 9.28 4.27 10.35
C LYS A 43 10.65 4.59 9.75
N LEU A 44 11.33 3.62 9.14
CA LEU A 44 12.60 3.81 8.43
C LEU A 44 12.47 4.54 7.08
N ARG A 45 11.24 4.72 6.56
CA ARG A 45 10.93 5.48 5.33
C ARG A 45 11.63 4.94 4.07
N LYS A 46 11.90 3.64 4.03
CA LYS A 46 12.50 2.94 2.88
C LYS A 46 11.47 2.18 2.02
N GLY A 47 10.18 2.37 2.30
CA GLY A 47 9.08 1.67 1.66
C GLY A 47 8.80 0.29 2.27
N LEU A 48 7.63 -0.24 1.95
CA LEU A 48 7.19 -1.60 2.26
C LEU A 48 7.07 -2.39 0.95
N ASN A 49 7.21 -3.72 1.04
CA ASN A 49 6.85 -4.58 -0.09
C ASN A 49 5.33 -4.81 -0.14
N HIS A 50 4.85 -5.42 -1.22
CA HIS A 50 3.42 -5.65 -1.44
C HIS A 50 2.77 -6.58 -0.41
N ARG A 51 3.51 -7.59 0.11
CA ARG A 51 3.00 -8.50 1.14
C ARG A 51 2.85 -7.81 2.50
N GLU A 52 3.85 -7.03 2.90
CA GLU A 52 3.81 -6.20 4.11
C GLU A 52 2.67 -5.18 4.05
N ALA A 53 2.51 -4.50 2.91
CA ALA A 53 1.40 -3.59 2.70
C ALA A 53 0.04 -4.32 2.80
N SER A 54 -0.05 -5.54 2.26
CA SER A 54 -1.28 -6.34 2.33
C SER A 54 -1.67 -6.70 3.77
N VAL A 55 -0.69 -7.01 4.64
CA VAL A 55 -0.96 -7.27 6.07
C VAL A 55 -1.56 -6.04 6.74
N LEU A 56 -1.00 -4.84 6.51
CA LEU A 56 -1.55 -3.60 7.07
C LEU A 56 -2.94 -3.27 6.51
N LEU A 57 -3.20 -3.60 5.24
CA LEU A 57 -4.53 -3.42 4.63
C LEU A 57 -5.59 -4.35 5.24
N ALA A 58 -5.21 -5.57 5.63
CA ALA A 58 -6.11 -6.54 6.24
C ALA A 58 -6.30 -6.33 7.76
N CYS A 59 -5.47 -5.51 8.40
CA CYS A 59 -5.51 -5.28 9.85
C CYS A 59 -6.80 -4.56 10.27
N GLU A 60 -7.56 -5.16 11.19
CA GLU A 60 -8.80 -4.59 11.75
C GLU A 60 -8.63 -4.08 13.20
N ILE A 61 -7.42 -4.17 13.76
CA ILE A 61 -7.12 -3.78 15.15
C ILE A 61 -7.13 -2.25 15.26
N PRO A 62 -8.09 -1.63 15.98
CA PRO A 62 -8.25 -0.18 15.99
C PRO A 62 -6.99 0.59 16.42
N GLU A 63 -6.28 0.11 17.43
CA GLU A 63 -5.07 0.76 17.94
C GLU A 63 -3.95 0.78 16.89
N LYS A 64 -3.78 -0.30 16.13
CA LYS A 64 -2.77 -0.40 15.06
C LYS A 64 -3.12 0.44 13.85
N ILE A 65 -4.41 0.51 13.50
CA ILE A 65 -4.89 1.41 12.45
C ILE A 65 -4.57 2.87 12.82
N GLN A 66 -4.81 3.27 14.08
CA GLN A 66 -4.45 4.62 14.53
C GLN A 66 -2.93 4.88 14.49
N GLU A 67 -2.11 3.88 14.85
CA GLU A 67 -0.65 4.00 14.72
C GLU A 67 -0.22 4.19 13.26
N VAL A 68 -0.80 3.44 12.32
CA VAL A 68 -0.56 3.60 10.87
C VAL A 68 -0.94 5.01 10.41
N TYR A 69 -2.09 5.54 10.84
CA TYR A 69 -2.51 6.89 10.48
C TYR A 69 -1.57 7.97 11.04
N ALA A 70 -1.18 7.86 12.31
CA ALA A 70 -0.23 8.78 12.92
C ALA A 70 1.13 8.75 12.21
N LEU A 71 1.61 7.55 11.85
CA LEU A 71 2.85 7.40 11.09
C LEU A 71 2.73 7.99 9.68
N ALA A 72 1.64 7.72 8.98
CA ALA A 72 1.38 8.27 7.65
C ALA A 72 1.32 9.80 7.67
N GLU A 73 0.67 10.40 8.68
CA GLU A 73 0.65 11.85 8.88
C GLU A 73 2.06 12.40 9.11
N GLN A 74 2.86 11.77 9.97
CA GLN A 74 4.24 12.19 10.23
C GLN A 74 5.09 12.12 8.96
N ILE A 75 5.02 11.02 8.20
CA ILE A 75 5.72 10.86 6.91
C ILE A 75 5.26 11.95 5.94
N LYS A 76 3.95 12.22 5.86
CA LYS A 76 3.40 13.30 5.02
C LYS A 76 4.00 14.65 5.41
N LYS A 77 4.04 14.98 6.69
CA LYS A 77 4.62 16.24 7.19
C LYS A 77 6.12 16.34 6.91
N ASP A 78 6.87 15.25 7.06
CA ASP A 78 8.32 15.27 6.88
C ASP A 78 8.75 15.46 5.42
N PHE A 79 8.04 14.85 4.46
CA PHE A 79 8.36 14.99 3.04
C PHE A 79 7.62 16.15 2.36
N TYR A 80 6.33 16.34 2.68
CA TYR A 80 5.45 17.26 1.98
C TYR A 80 5.06 18.51 2.80
N GLY A 81 5.37 18.54 4.11
CA GLY A 81 4.98 19.62 5.01
C GLY A 81 3.46 19.79 5.06
N ASN A 82 3.00 21.02 5.30
CA ASN A 82 1.57 21.37 5.24
C ASN A 82 1.09 21.74 3.83
N ARG A 83 1.92 21.55 2.79
CA ARG A 83 1.58 21.91 1.42
C ARG A 83 0.46 21.03 0.90
N ILE A 84 -0.46 21.63 0.16
CA ILE A 84 -1.54 20.98 -0.60
C ILE A 84 -1.48 21.54 -2.01
N VAL A 85 -1.31 20.67 -3.01
CA VAL A 85 -1.28 21.05 -4.43
C VAL A 85 -2.71 21.08 -4.96
N LEU A 86 -3.08 22.15 -5.65
CA LEU A 86 -4.40 22.30 -6.27
C LEU A 86 -4.29 22.11 -7.79
N PHE A 87 -5.26 21.42 -8.37
CA PHE A 87 -5.41 21.28 -9.83
C PHE A 87 -6.89 21.26 -10.19
N ALA A 88 -7.21 21.68 -11.41
CA ALA A 88 -8.57 21.65 -11.96
C ALA A 88 -8.56 20.86 -13.27
N PRO A 89 -9.25 19.71 -13.35
CA PRO A 89 -9.34 18.96 -14.59
C PRO A 89 -10.26 19.66 -15.59
N LEU A 90 -9.88 19.70 -16.86
CA LEU A 90 -10.70 20.19 -17.97
C LEU A 90 -11.01 19.05 -18.93
N TYR A 91 -12.23 18.52 -18.86
CA TYR A 91 -12.71 17.50 -19.78
C TYR A 91 -13.32 18.17 -21.01
N LEU A 92 -12.64 18.06 -22.16
CA LEU A 92 -13.09 18.67 -23.43
C LEU A 92 -14.05 17.77 -24.21
N SER A 93 -13.98 16.45 -23.98
CA SER A 93 -14.82 15.46 -24.62
C SER A 93 -14.93 14.23 -23.72
N ASN A 94 -16.07 13.58 -23.79
CA ASN A 94 -16.34 12.28 -23.17
C ASN A 94 -16.56 11.18 -24.22
N TYR A 95 -16.36 11.46 -25.51
CA TYR A 95 -16.43 10.43 -26.57
C TYR A 95 -15.30 9.42 -26.38
N CYS A 96 -15.66 8.13 -26.30
CA CYS A 96 -14.75 7.02 -26.09
C CYS A 96 -15.13 5.85 -27.01
N VAL A 97 -14.15 5.21 -27.64
CA VAL A 97 -14.36 4.01 -28.49
C VAL A 97 -14.24 2.70 -27.72
N ASN A 98 -13.78 2.77 -26.46
CA ASN A 98 -13.70 1.61 -25.58
C ASN A 98 -15.09 1.30 -25.03
N GLY A 99 -15.47 0.03 -25.05
CA GLY A 99 -16.67 -0.52 -24.42
C GLY A 99 -16.30 -1.54 -23.35
#